data_AF-A0A7R8X2Z7-F1
#
_entry.id   AF-A0A7R8X2Z7-F1
#
_cell.length_a   1.000
_cell.length_b   1.000
_cell.length_c   1.000
_cell.angle_alpha   90.00
_cell.angle_beta   90.00
_cell.angle_gamma   90.00
#
_symmetry.space_group_name_H-M   'P 1'
#
loop_
_entity.id
_entity.type
_entity.pdbx_description
1 polymer ?
#
loop_
_entity_poly.entity_id
_entity_poly.type
_entity_poly.pdbx_seq_one_letter_code
_entity_poly.pdbx_strand_id
1 'polypeptide(L)'
;MSKEGGALPCTVRDLLKLPGIGPYTAAAIASIAYNVDIPVVDANVERVFSRLFDIGDDIKSKMARQRVEDIANRLLPQGQARDFNQALMDLGGLICTAKSPDCGICPVVGFCLAHRGSFVACRPVKKSSKAKIDIEMATAVLVKDGHVFIQQRLDEDVWGGLWEFPGGR
;
A
#
# COMPACT_ATOMS: atom_id res chain seq x y z
N MET A 1 -17.42 -6.71 -25.00
CA MET A 1 -17.82 -5.36 -24.56
C MET A 1 -18.35 -5.48 -23.14
N SER A 2 -17.73 -4.81 -22.17
CA SER A 2 -18.11 -4.90 -20.76
C SER A 2 -19.54 -4.40 -20.55
N LYS A 3 -20.27 -5.04 -19.61
CA LYS A 3 -21.71 -4.83 -19.33
C LYS A 3 -22.10 -3.42 -18.84
N GLU A 4 -21.15 -2.48 -18.77
CA GLU A 4 -21.31 -1.16 -18.15
C GLU A 4 -20.78 -0.01 -19.03
N GLY A 5 -21.02 -0.02 -20.35
CA GLY A 5 -20.84 1.16 -21.21
C GLY A 5 -19.46 1.85 -21.20
N GLY A 6 -18.42 1.21 -20.66
CA GLY A 6 -17.08 1.81 -20.47
C GLY A 6 -16.89 2.64 -19.19
N ALA A 7 -17.92 2.82 -18.35
CA ALA A 7 -17.79 3.50 -17.08
C ALA A 7 -17.33 2.54 -15.97
N LEU A 8 -16.51 3.03 -15.04
CA LEU A 8 -16.07 2.24 -13.88
C LEU A 8 -17.14 2.29 -12.77
N PRO A 9 -17.48 1.19 -12.09
CA PRO A 9 -18.44 1.22 -10.99
C PRO A 9 -18.02 2.18 -9.88
N CYS A 10 -18.98 2.83 -9.22
CA CYS A 10 -18.72 3.77 -8.12
C CYS A 10 -18.85 3.13 -6.72
N THR A 11 -19.35 1.90 -6.63
CA THR A 11 -19.54 1.21 -5.35
C THR A 11 -18.42 0.20 -5.09
N VAL A 12 -17.98 0.09 -3.83
CA VAL A 12 -16.98 -0.91 -3.41
C VAL A 12 -17.42 -2.32 -3.79
N ARG A 13 -18.71 -2.64 -3.60
CA ARG A 13 -19.29 -3.95 -3.90
C ARG A 13 -19.12 -4.33 -5.37
N ASP A 14 -19.33 -3.38 -6.28
CA ASP A 14 -19.27 -3.65 -7.72
C ASP A 14 -17.82 -3.60 -8.23
N LEU A 15 -16.98 -2.72 -7.66
CA LEU A 15 -15.53 -2.70 -7.91
C LEU A 15 -14.84 -4.01 -7.53
N LEU A 16 -15.22 -4.62 -6.42
CA LEU A 16 -14.69 -5.92 -5.96
C LEU A 16 -14.97 -7.10 -6.92
N LYS A 17 -15.88 -6.94 -7.87
CA LYS A 17 -16.17 -7.96 -8.88
C LYS A 17 -15.18 -7.93 -10.05
N LEU A 18 -14.37 -6.87 -10.16
CA LEU A 18 -13.43 -6.69 -11.24
C LEU A 18 -12.11 -7.44 -10.97
N PRO A 19 -11.52 -8.11 -11.98
CA PRO A 19 -10.27 -8.83 -11.80
C PRO A 19 -9.14 -7.86 -11.43
N GLY A 20 -8.34 -8.23 -10.43
CA GLY A 20 -7.22 -7.40 -9.94
C GLY A 20 -7.62 -6.29 -8.96
N ILE A 21 -8.91 -6.09 -8.66
CA ILE A 21 -9.36 -5.09 -7.68
C ILE A 21 -9.63 -5.76 -6.32
N GLY A 22 -8.70 -5.58 -5.39
CA GLY A 22 -8.85 -5.98 -3.99
C GLY A 22 -9.57 -4.93 -3.12
N PRO A 23 -9.82 -5.22 -1.83
CA PRO A 23 -10.52 -4.32 -0.91
C PRO A 23 -9.93 -2.90 -0.82
N TYR A 24 -8.60 -2.80 -0.73
CA TYR A 24 -7.90 -1.52 -0.71
C TYR A 24 -8.16 -0.72 -1.99
N THR A 25 -7.94 -1.33 -3.15
CA THR A 25 -8.11 -0.68 -4.45
C THR A 25 -9.57 -0.27 -4.69
N ALA A 26 -10.53 -1.09 -4.28
CA ALA A 26 -11.95 -0.76 -4.36
C ALA A 26 -12.30 0.46 -3.50
N ALA A 27 -11.83 0.51 -2.25
CA ALA A 27 -12.02 1.67 -1.37
C ALA A 27 -11.33 2.92 -1.91
N ALA A 28 -10.10 2.78 -2.42
CA ALA A 28 -9.33 3.88 -3.00
C ALA A 28 -10.05 4.50 -4.21
N ILE A 29 -10.53 3.66 -5.15
CA ILE A 29 -11.28 4.14 -6.31
C ILE A 29 -12.60 4.79 -5.88
N ALA A 30 -13.40 4.12 -5.03
CA ALA A 30 -14.68 4.64 -4.58
C ALA A 30 -14.52 5.99 -3.86
N SER A 31 -13.52 6.11 -2.99
CA SER A 31 -13.26 7.36 -2.28
C SER A 31 -12.64 8.44 -3.16
N ILE A 32 -11.54 8.17 -3.84
CA ILE A 32 -10.79 9.22 -4.54
C ILE A 32 -11.51 9.64 -5.81
N ALA A 33 -11.97 8.70 -6.64
CA ALA A 33 -12.65 9.03 -7.88
C ALA A 33 -14.08 9.53 -7.64
N TYR A 34 -14.83 8.87 -6.74
CA TYR A 34 -16.27 9.11 -6.56
C TYR A 34 -16.67 9.80 -5.25
N ASN A 35 -15.71 10.14 -4.40
CA ASN A 35 -15.94 10.80 -3.09
C ASN A 35 -16.90 10.03 -2.18
N VAL A 36 -16.90 8.69 -2.27
CA VAL A 36 -17.62 7.84 -1.33
C VAL A 36 -16.93 7.94 0.04
N ASP A 37 -17.72 8.13 1.09
CA ASP A 37 -17.27 8.26 2.48
C ASP A 37 -16.75 6.94 3.05
N ILE A 38 -15.59 6.51 2.56
CA ILE A 38 -14.85 5.36 3.02
C ILE A 38 -13.38 5.74 3.24
N PRO A 39 -12.77 5.40 4.40
CA PRO A 39 -11.37 5.66 4.62
C PRO A 39 -10.51 4.72 3.77
N VAL A 40 -9.34 5.21 3.38
CA VAL A 40 -8.36 4.42 2.62
C VAL A 40 -7.07 4.35 3.43
N VAL A 41 -6.75 3.15 3.90
CA VAL A 41 -5.59 2.92 4.77
C VAL A 41 -4.52 2.15 4.00
N ASP A 42 -3.46 2.84 3.60
CA ASP A 42 -2.24 2.25 3.06
C ASP A 42 -1.11 2.24 4.12
N ALA A 43 0.08 1.77 3.75
CA ALA A 43 1.23 1.76 4.65
C ALA A 43 1.71 3.17 5.09
N ASN A 44 1.33 4.22 4.37
CA ASN A 44 1.60 5.61 4.75
C ASN A 44 0.64 6.06 5.84
N VAL A 45 -0.66 5.84 5.64
CA VAL A 45 -1.72 6.15 6.60
C VAL A 45 -1.54 5.33 7.88
N GLU A 46 -1.22 4.03 7.79
CA GLU A 46 -0.90 3.18 8.95
C GLU A 46 0.21 3.80 9.82
N ARG A 47 1.27 4.30 9.18
CA ARG A 47 2.39 4.94 9.88
C ARG A 47 1.99 6.27 10.49
N VAL A 48 1.26 7.10 9.75
CA VAL A 48 0.75 8.40 10.23
C VAL A 48 -0.10 8.18 11.48
N PHE A 49 -1.09 7.29 11.45
CA PHE A 49 -1.95 7.02 12.60
C PHE A 49 -1.21 6.31 13.74
N SER A 50 -0.27 5.42 13.44
CA SER A 50 0.57 4.80 14.48
C SER A 50 1.40 5.82 15.24
N ARG A 51 1.87 6.88 14.58
CA ARG A 51 2.59 8.00 15.22
C ARG A 51 1.63 8.97 15.92
N LEU A 52 0.55 9.37 15.25
CA LEU A 52 -0.42 10.32 15.82
C LEU A 52 -1.05 9.80 17.12
N PHE A 53 -1.38 8.50 17.18
CA PHE A 53 -2.06 7.88 18.30
C PHE A 53 -1.17 6.98 19.17
N ASP A 54 0.14 7.00 18.93
CA ASP A 54 1.13 6.19 19.65
C ASP A 54 0.76 4.69 19.75
N ILE A 55 0.45 4.07 18.62
CA ILE A 55 0.08 2.64 18.56
C ILE A 55 1.35 1.79 18.64
N GLY A 56 1.62 1.25 19.84
CA GLY A 56 2.79 0.40 20.12
C GLY A 56 2.65 -1.06 19.73
N ASP A 57 1.47 -1.49 19.27
CA ASP A 57 1.24 -2.85 18.78
C ASP A 57 1.93 -3.09 17.43
N ASP A 58 2.26 -4.36 17.15
CA ASP A 58 2.73 -4.74 15.82
C ASP A 58 1.67 -4.37 14.78
N ILE A 59 2.02 -3.49 13.84
CA ILE A 59 1.09 -2.95 12.84
C ILE A 59 0.51 -4.03 11.92
N LYS A 60 1.15 -5.21 11.86
CA LYS A 60 0.63 -6.37 11.13
C LYS A 60 -0.40 -7.17 11.92
N SER A 61 -0.57 -6.92 13.21
CA SER A 61 -1.55 -7.61 14.04
C SER A 61 -2.97 -7.18 13.67
N LYS A 62 -3.93 -8.11 13.78
CA LYS A 62 -5.35 -7.83 13.53
C LYS A 62 -5.86 -6.67 14.40
N MET A 63 -5.44 -6.63 15.67
CA MET A 63 -5.83 -5.60 16.62
C MET A 63 -5.33 -4.21 16.21
N ALA A 64 -4.06 -4.09 15.81
CA ALA A 64 -3.50 -2.82 15.36
C ALA A 64 -4.19 -2.31 14.08
N ARG A 65 -4.42 -3.20 13.11
CA ARG A 65 -5.14 -2.84 11.87
C ARG A 65 -6.56 -2.37 12.16
N GLN A 66 -7.30 -3.09 13.00
CA GLN A 66 -8.65 -2.69 13.40
C GLN A 66 -8.63 -1.31 14.07
N ARG A 67 -7.68 -1.07 14.97
CA ARG A 67 -7.55 0.23 15.64
C ARG A 67 -7.28 1.36 14.66
N VAL A 68 -6.42 1.14 13.66
CA VAL A 68 -6.13 2.11 12.60
C VAL A 68 -7.38 2.37 11.75
N GLU A 69 -8.11 1.33 11.37
CA GLU A 69 -9.38 1.45 10.62
C GLU A 69 -10.44 2.21 11.43
N ASP A 70 -10.59 1.92 12.72
CA ASP A 70 -11.55 2.61 13.61
C ASP A 70 -11.22 4.10 13.74
N ILE A 71 -9.93 4.44 13.85
CA ILE A 71 -9.47 5.83 13.85
C ILE A 71 -9.80 6.50 12.52
N ALA A 72 -9.50 5.83 11.40
CA ALA A 72 -9.75 6.38 10.07
C ALA A 72 -11.24 6.66 9.84
N ASN A 73 -12.11 5.73 10.21
CA ASN A 73 -13.56 5.89 10.13
C ASN A 73 -14.08 7.05 11.00
N ARG A 74 -13.51 7.23 12.20
CA ARG A 74 -13.93 8.30 13.13
C ARG A 74 -13.47 9.69 12.69
N LEU A 75 -12.34 9.79 12.00
CA LEU A 75 -11.75 11.06 11.58
C LEU A 75 -12.21 11.49 10.18
N LEU A 76 -12.75 10.58 9.38
CA LEU A 76 -13.22 10.87 8.04
C LEU A 76 -14.37 11.89 8.08
N PRO A 77 -14.20 13.11 7.55
CA PRO A 77 -15.28 14.07 7.48
C PRO A 77 -16.26 13.66 6.37
N GLN A 78 -17.55 13.67 6.70
CA GLN A 78 -18.61 13.33 5.75
C GLN A 78 -18.54 14.23 4.51
N GLY A 79 -18.60 13.63 3.32
CA GLY A 79 -18.53 14.30 2.03
C GLY A 79 -17.13 14.81 1.63
N GLN A 80 -16.08 14.50 2.39
CA GLN A 80 -14.71 14.99 2.13
C GLN A 80 -13.69 13.86 1.99
N ALA A 81 -14.15 12.65 1.69
CA ALA A 81 -13.30 11.47 1.70
C ALA A 81 -12.15 11.53 0.69
N ARG A 82 -12.39 12.10 -0.50
CA ARG A 82 -11.35 12.30 -1.52
C ARG A 82 -10.18 13.09 -0.96
N ASP A 83 -10.45 14.29 -0.45
CA ASP A 83 -9.42 15.22 0.01
C ASP A 83 -8.76 14.71 1.30
N PHE A 84 -9.55 14.14 2.21
CA PHE A 84 -9.04 13.56 3.45
C PHE A 84 -8.07 12.40 3.21
N ASN A 85 -8.45 11.44 2.37
CA ASN A 85 -7.61 10.28 2.08
C ASN A 85 -6.35 10.69 1.31
N GLN A 86 -6.47 11.57 0.32
CA GLN A 86 -5.30 12.07 -0.42
C GLN A 86 -4.36 12.85 0.49
N ALA A 87 -4.89 13.72 1.35
CA ALA A 87 -4.09 14.48 2.31
C ALA A 87 -3.34 13.57 3.29
N LEU A 88 -3.94 12.47 3.76
CA LEU A 88 -3.25 11.50 4.62
C LEU A 88 -2.14 10.74 3.88
N MET A 89 -2.38 10.35 2.63
CA MET A 89 -1.35 9.72 1.78
C MET A 89 -0.19 10.68 1.54
N ASP A 90 -0.47 11.93 1.18
CA ASP A 90 0.54 12.97 0.94
C ASP A 90 1.31 13.31 2.22
N LEU A 91 0.60 13.44 3.35
CA LEU A 91 1.23 13.64 4.66
C LEU A 91 2.20 12.50 4.97
N GLY A 92 1.80 11.25 4.76
CA GLY A 92 2.67 10.10 4.99
C GLY A 92 3.81 10.01 3.98
N GLY A 93 3.57 10.34 2.71
CA GLY A 93 4.53 10.25 1.62
C GLY A 93 5.59 11.34 1.63
N LEU A 94 5.21 12.57 1.98
CA LEU A 94 6.06 13.77 1.83
C LEU A 94 6.65 14.25 3.16
N ILE A 95 5.91 14.17 4.27
CA ILE A 95 6.29 14.79 5.54
C ILE A 95 6.59 13.73 6.60
N CYS A 96 5.60 12.90 6.94
CA CYS A 96 5.69 11.86 7.96
C CYS A 96 6.33 10.59 7.38
N THR A 97 7.51 10.72 6.77
CA THR A 97 8.20 9.63 6.07
C THR A 97 8.73 8.55 7.02
N ALA A 98 9.06 7.37 6.50
CA ALA A 98 9.45 6.23 7.32
C ALA A 98 10.73 6.45 8.14
N LYS A 99 11.77 7.03 7.54
CA LYS A 99 13.10 7.16 8.17
C LYS A 99 13.36 8.54 8.78
N SER A 100 13.04 9.60 8.05
CA SER A 100 13.38 10.98 8.43
C SER A 100 12.16 11.88 8.27
N PRO A 101 11.15 11.75 9.15
CA PRO A 101 9.96 12.58 9.07
C PRO A 101 10.31 14.04 9.42
N ASP A 102 9.76 14.99 8.69
CA ASP A 102 9.89 16.41 8.99
C ASP A 102 8.77 16.84 9.95
N CYS A 103 8.97 16.56 11.24
CA CYS A 103 8.03 16.98 12.28
C CYS A 103 7.94 18.50 12.44
N GLY A 104 8.97 19.25 12.00
CA GLY A 104 9.01 20.71 12.14
C GLY A 104 7.98 21.42 11.26
N ILE A 105 7.69 20.87 10.08
CA ILE A 105 6.69 21.40 9.15
C ILE A 105 5.36 20.63 9.20
N CYS A 106 5.26 19.59 10.02
CA CYS A 106 4.10 18.71 10.02
C CYS A 106 2.84 19.45 10.54
N PRO A 107 1.76 19.57 9.72
CA PRO A 107 0.60 20.39 10.06
C PRO A 107 -0.20 19.85 11.25
N VAL A 108 0.01 18.58 11.61
CA VAL A 108 -0.70 17.90 12.70
C VAL A 108 0.23 17.52 13.85
N VAL A 109 1.45 18.06 13.89
CA VAL A 109 2.45 17.76 14.94
C VAL A 109 1.92 18.06 16.34
N GLY A 110 1.12 19.12 16.47
CA GLY A 110 0.48 19.51 17.73
C GLY A 110 -0.40 18.40 18.33
N PHE A 111 -0.92 17.49 17.52
CA PHE A 111 -1.77 16.37 17.96
C PHE A 111 -1.00 15.04 18.08
N CYS A 112 0.28 15.01 17.70
CA CYS A 112 1.03 13.77 17.56
C CYS A 112 1.55 13.26 18.91
N LEU A 113 0.94 12.17 19.42
CA LEU A 113 1.34 11.56 20.68
C LEU A 113 2.76 10.99 20.63
N ALA A 114 3.17 10.36 19.52
CA ALA A 114 4.54 9.88 19.39
C ALA A 114 5.57 11.03 19.31
N HIS A 115 5.21 12.21 18.80
CA HIS A 115 6.10 13.36 18.85
C HIS A 115 6.25 13.88 20.27
N ARG A 116 5.14 14.08 20.99
CA ARG A 116 5.14 14.50 22.41
C ARG A 116 5.91 13.52 23.31
N GLY A 117 5.81 12.22 23.03
CA GLY A 117 6.48 11.15 23.78
C GLY A 117 7.86 10.75 23.26
N SER A 118 8.41 11.42 22.23
CA SER A 118 9.68 11.05 21.58
C SER A 118 9.73 9.60 21.04
N PHE A 119 8.59 9.05 20.61
CA PHE A 119 8.44 7.71 20.04
C PHE A 119 8.30 7.67 18.51
N VAL A 120 8.46 8.79 17.79
CA VAL A 120 8.27 8.86 16.33
C VAL A 120 9.11 7.81 15.58
N ALA A 121 10.36 7.62 16.00
CA ALA A 121 11.28 6.64 15.41
C ALA A 121 10.89 5.18 15.75
N CYS A 122 10.15 4.98 16.85
CA CYS A 122 9.70 3.67 17.34
C CYS A 122 8.32 3.26 16.77
N ARG A 123 7.75 4.05 15.85
CA ARG A 123 6.41 3.85 15.26
C ARG A 123 6.46 3.89 13.73
N PRO A 124 5.71 3.01 13.04
CA PRO A 124 4.95 1.87 13.57
C PRO A 124 5.88 0.74 14.06
N VAL A 125 5.42 -0.04 15.03
CA VAL A 125 6.13 -1.28 15.42
C VAL A 125 5.91 -2.32 14.33
N LYS A 126 7.00 -2.95 13.87
CA LYS A 126 6.98 -4.06 12.90
C LYS A 126 7.79 -5.21 13.48
N LYS A 127 7.17 -6.37 13.72
CA LYS A 127 7.92 -7.59 14.03
C LYS A 127 8.71 -8.06 12.80
N SER A 128 9.79 -8.82 13.05
CA SER A 128 10.74 -9.24 12.02
C SER A 128 10.06 -9.90 10.81
N SER A 129 10.61 -9.67 9.63
CA SER A 129 10.17 -10.34 8.41
C SER A 129 10.54 -11.82 8.45
N LYS A 130 9.83 -12.63 7.66
CA LYS A 130 10.23 -14.01 7.37
C LYS A 130 11.69 -14.04 6.88
N ALA A 131 12.40 -15.13 7.19
CA ALA A 131 13.73 -15.37 6.67
C ALA A 131 13.69 -15.34 5.13
N LYS A 132 14.71 -14.73 4.53
CA LYS A 132 14.90 -14.79 3.08
C LYS A 132 15.26 -16.22 2.70
N ILE A 133 14.75 -16.67 1.55
CA ILE A 133 15.13 -17.95 0.96
C ILE A 133 16.16 -17.63 -0.11
N ASP A 134 17.37 -18.13 0.06
CA ASP A 134 18.38 -18.02 -0.98
C ASP A 134 18.08 -19.03 -2.09
N ILE A 135 18.04 -18.54 -3.33
CA ILE A 135 17.79 -19.34 -4.52
C ILE A 135 19.00 -19.19 -5.42
N GLU A 136 19.73 -20.28 -5.61
CA GLU A 136 20.78 -20.35 -6.62
C GLU A 136 20.16 -20.64 -7.98
N MET A 137 20.60 -19.95 -9.02
CA MET A 137 20.06 -20.07 -10.37
C MET A 137 21.18 -19.85 -11.39
N ALA A 138 21.28 -20.76 -12.35
CA ALA A 138 22.13 -20.60 -13.51
C ALA A 138 21.33 -20.00 -14.67
N THR A 139 21.92 -19.06 -15.39
CA THR A 139 21.33 -18.43 -16.58
C THR A 139 22.39 -18.35 -17.68
N ALA A 140 22.00 -18.62 -18.92
CA ALA A 140 22.91 -18.61 -20.06
C ALA A 140 22.44 -17.62 -21.14
N VAL A 141 23.39 -16.87 -21.71
CA VAL A 141 23.14 -16.05 -22.89
C VAL A 141 23.63 -16.81 -24.11
N LEU A 142 22.70 -17.35 -24.90
CA LEU A 142 23.02 -18.11 -26.10
C LEU A 142 22.98 -17.18 -27.32
N VAL A 143 24.12 -17.04 -28.00
CA VAL A 143 24.27 -16.18 -29.18
C VAL A 143 24.58 -17.02 -30.41
N LYS A 144 23.85 -16.80 -31.50
CA LYS A 144 24.10 -17.43 -32.80
C LYS A 144 23.78 -16.46 -33.93
N ASP A 145 24.72 -16.29 -34.86
CA ASP A 145 24.56 -15.44 -36.04
C ASP A 145 24.04 -14.03 -35.71
N GLY A 146 24.53 -13.43 -34.60
CA GLY A 146 24.11 -12.12 -34.11
C GLY A 146 22.75 -12.08 -33.39
N HIS A 147 22.06 -13.21 -33.25
CA HIS A 147 20.79 -13.33 -32.54
C HIS A 147 21.00 -13.90 -31.15
N VAL A 148 20.13 -13.52 -30.21
CA VAL A 148 20.14 -14.03 -28.83
C VAL A 148 18.89 -14.84 -28.58
N PHE A 149 19.05 -16.03 -27.99
CA PHE A 149 17.91 -16.85 -27.59
C PHE A 149 17.30 -16.34 -26.28
N ILE A 150 16.00 -16.11 -26.31
CA ILE A 150 15.17 -15.79 -25.15
C ILE A 150 13.94 -16.72 -25.16
N GLN A 151 13.39 -16.99 -23.99
CA GLN A 151 12.18 -17.79 -23.81
C GLN A 151 11.15 -17.00 -23.00
N GLN A 152 9.88 -17.35 -23.16
CA GLN A 152 8.81 -16.81 -22.34
C GLN A 152 8.53 -17.77 -21.17
N ARG A 153 8.43 -17.22 -19.95
CA ARG A 153 8.11 -17.99 -18.73
C ARG A 153 6.69 -18.54 -18.80
N LEU A 154 6.45 -19.70 -18.18
CA LEU A 154 5.11 -20.30 -18.10
C LEU A 154 4.19 -19.38 -17.29
N ASP A 155 2.88 -19.42 -17.56
CA ASP A 155 1.91 -18.53 -16.89
C ASP A 155 1.87 -18.76 -15.37
N GLU A 156 2.07 -20.00 -14.92
CA GLU A 156 2.12 -20.39 -13.51
C GLU A 156 3.45 -20.06 -12.79
N ASP A 157 4.47 -19.62 -13.51
CA ASP A 157 5.76 -19.29 -12.92
C ASP A 157 5.72 -17.97 -12.12
N VAL A 158 6.71 -17.80 -11.23
CA VAL A 158 7.06 -16.46 -10.73
C VAL A 158 7.35 -15.57 -11.94
N TRP A 159 6.61 -14.46 -12.08
CA TRP A 159 6.65 -13.58 -13.25
C TRP A 159 6.25 -14.23 -14.58
N GLY A 160 5.23 -15.09 -14.55
CA GLY A 160 4.68 -15.72 -15.75
C GLY A 160 4.35 -14.73 -16.87
N GLY A 161 4.60 -15.16 -18.11
CA GLY A 161 4.44 -14.35 -19.31
C GLY A 161 5.56 -13.34 -19.59
N LEU A 162 6.54 -13.15 -18.69
CA LEU A 162 7.74 -12.36 -18.99
C LEU A 162 8.75 -13.14 -19.83
N TRP A 163 9.60 -12.41 -20.56
CA TRP A 163 10.72 -12.96 -21.32
C TRP A 163 11.98 -13.05 -20.46
N GLU A 164 12.75 -14.12 -20.66
CA GLU A 164 13.99 -14.37 -19.95
C GLU A 164 15.05 -15.05 -20.83
N PHE A 165 16.29 -15.06 -20.33
CA PHE A 165 17.31 -15.96 -20.83
C PHE A 165 17.10 -17.37 -20.28
N PRO A 166 17.43 -18.42 -21.05
CA PRO A 166 17.29 -19.79 -20.57
C PRO A 166 18.12 -20.01 -19.32
N GLY A 167 17.53 -20.68 -18.34
CA GLY A 167 18.14 -20.91 -17.04
C GLY A 167 17.30 -21.81 -16.16
N GLY A 168 17.84 -22.14 -15.00
CA GLY A 168 17.19 -23.02 -14.03
C GLY A 168 17.91 -22.97 -12.69
N ARG A 169 17.23 -23.49 -11.66
CA ARG A 169 17.89 -23.86 -10.41
C ARG A 169 18.84 -25.04 -10.64
#